data_AF-A0A2N0QMB1-F1
#
_entry.id   AF-A0A2N0QMB1-F1
#
_cell.length_a   1.000
_cell.length_b   1.000
_cell.length_c   1.000
_cell.angle_alpha   90.00
_cell.angle_beta   90.00
_cell.angle_gamma   90.00
#
_symmetry.space_group_name_H-M   'P 1'
#
loop_
_entity.id
_entity.type
_entity.pdbx_description
1 polymer ?
#
loop_
_entity_poly.entity_id
_entity_poly.type
_entity_poly.pdbx_seq_one_letter_code
_entity_poly.pdbx_strand_id
1 'polypeptide(L)'
;MRYNNDMQAWQRRYTADTEHWRRCHAGCVRQVQNWKGQYRNTQNQIQNLNQNIFNLQQQIFILQNNAPVNIATIQLRHINELARSLAVAGFNAAMRANVMKNKMTGRFIPVPANNPYNENSAINTEAEFLNWLQGKYRDLMIGSNRAALKALMNEKFTEIDTPDT
;
A
#
# COMPACT_ATOMS: atom_id res chain seq x y z
N MET A 1 29.58 71.72 14.86
CA MET A 1 29.85 70.60 13.92
C MET A 1 29.35 69.23 14.41
N ARG A 2 29.41 68.91 15.71
CA ARG A 2 28.99 67.60 16.27
C ARG A 2 27.50 67.25 16.10
N TYR A 3 26.59 68.22 16.33
CA TYR A 3 25.13 68.04 16.25
C TYR A 3 24.62 67.63 14.85
N ASN A 4 25.21 68.18 13.77
CA ASN A 4 24.85 67.81 12.39
C ASN A 4 25.27 66.37 12.05
N ASN A 5 26.41 65.91 12.57
CA ASN A 5 26.87 64.53 12.36
C ASN A 5 25.95 63.52 13.07
N ASP A 6 25.48 63.85 14.28
CA ASP A 6 24.56 62.99 15.03
C ASP A 6 23.17 62.91 14.37
N MET A 7 22.69 64.03 13.83
CA MET A 7 21.42 64.06 13.07
C MET A 7 21.52 63.23 11.77
N GLN A 8 22.63 63.34 11.03
CA GLN A 8 22.87 62.52 9.84
C GLN A 8 23.05 61.02 10.16
N ALA A 9 23.64 60.70 11.32
CA ALA A 9 23.76 59.32 11.78
C ALA A 9 22.39 58.74 12.17
N TRP A 10 21.53 59.54 12.82
CA TRP A 10 20.17 59.14 13.18
C TRP A 10 19.30 58.88 11.96
N GLN A 11 19.34 59.77 10.95
CA GLN A 11 18.63 59.58 9.69
C GLN A 11 19.05 58.29 8.97
N ARG A 12 20.35 58.01 8.89
CA ARG A 12 20.85 56.76 8.29
C ARG A 12 20.34 55.50 8.99
N ARG A 13 20.32 55.51 10.33
CA ARG A 13 19.79 54.38 11.13
C ARG A 13 18.29 54.19 10.89
N TYR A 14 17.52 55.26 10.96
CA TYR A 14 16.07 55.21 10.70
C TYR A 14 15.74 54.65 9.32
N THR A 15 16.46 55.11 8.27
CA THR A 15 16.28 54.59 6.91
C THR A 15 16.65 53.11 6.81
N ALA A 16 17.80 52.71 7.39
CA ALA A 16 18.25 51.32 7.37
C ALA A 16 17.27 50.38 8.08
N ASP A 17 16.76 50.77 9.25
CA ASP A 17 15.76 50.01 10.00
C ASP A 17 14.45 49.89 9.21
N THR A 18 14.00 50.99 8.60
CA THR A 18 12.78 50.99 7.77
C THR A 18 12.91 50.05 6.56
N GLU A 19 14.05 50.06 5.88
CA GLU A 19 14.32 49.15 4.76
C GLU A 19 14.50 47.69 5.21
N HIS A 20 15.07 47.48 6.41
CA HIS A 20 15.17 46.15 7.02
C HIS A 20 13.77 45.58 7.27
N TRP A 21 12.89 46.34 7.93
CA TRP A 21 11.51 45.94 8.17
C TRP A 21 10.73 45.68 6.88
N ARG A 22 10.89 46.52 5.85
CA ARG A 22 10.28 46.26 4.53
C ARG A 22 10.76 44.95 3.91
N ARG A 23 12.06 44.66 3.97
CA ARG A 23 12.63 43.42 3.42
C ARG A 23 12.14 42.19 4.18
N CYS A 24 12.11 42.25 5.51
CA CYS A 24 11.57 41.18 6.35
C CYS A 24 10.08 40.93 6.06
N HIS A 25 9.27 41.98 5.97
CA HIS A 25 7.85 41.88 5.61
C HIS A 25 7.65 41.27 4.21
N ALA A 26 8.40 41.75 3.21
CA ALA A 26 8.36 41.20 1.86
C ALA A 26 8.79 39.73 1.81
N GLY A 27 9.78 39.34 2.63
CA GLY A 27 10.21 37.95 2.79
C GLY A 27 9.10 37.06 3.32
N CYS A 28 8.41 37.48 4.38
CA CYS A 28 7.26 36.76 4.94
C CYS A 28 6.14 36.59 3.92
N VAL A 29 5.76 37.65 3.20
CA VAL A 29 4.73 37.58 2.15
C VAL A 29 5.11 36.60 1.05
N ARG A 30 6.38 36.60 0.59
CA ARG A 30 6.85 35.65 -0.43
C ARG A 30 6.77 34.20 0.03
N GLN A 31 7.14 33.93 1.28
CA GLN A 31 7.05 32.57 1.85
C GLN A 31 5.59 32.08 1.87
N VAL A 32 4.65 32.93 2.29
CA VAL A 32 3.22 32.59 2.28
C VAL A 32 2.71 32.31 0.87
N GLN A 33 3.10 33.11 -0.13
CA GLN A 33 2.70 32.86 -1.52
C GLN A 33 3.29 31.56 -2.06
N ASN A 34 4.54 31.25 -1.72
CA ASN A 34 5.18 29.99 -2.11
C ASN A 34 4.45 28.78 -1.51
N TRP A 35 4.16 28.80 -0.20
CA TRP A 35 3.40 27.73 0.45
C TRP A 35 1.99 27.57 -0.12
N LYS A 36 1.32 28.69 -0.42
CA LYS A 36 0.00 28.65 -1.07
C LYS A 36 0.07 28.03 -2.47
N GLY A 37 1.13 28.32 -3.23
CA GLY A 37 1.40 27.70 -4.52
C GLY A 37 1.65 26.20 -4.40
N GLN A 38 2.51 25.79 -3.47
CA GLN A 38 2.80 24.37 -3.20
C GLN A 38 1.57 23.60 -2.76
N TYR A 39 0.75 24.17 -1.88
CA TYR A 39 -0.51 23.56 -1.44
C TYR A 39 -1.43 23.31 -2.64
N ARG A 40 -1.63 24.31 -3.51
CA ARG A 40 -2.46 24.16 -4.72
C ARG A 40 -1.92 23.09 -5.66
N ASN A 41 -0.60 23.04 -5.88
CA ASN A 41 0.02 22.02 -6.72
C ASN A 41 -0.21 20.62 -6.16
N THR A 42 -0.05 20.47 -4.83
CA THR A 42 -0.28 19.20 -4.13
C THR A 42 -1.74 18.77 -4.24
N GLN A 43 -2.70 19.70 -4.09
CA GLN A 43 -4.13 19.42 -4.27
C GLN A 43 -4.44 18.93 -5.69
N ASN A 44 -3.88 19.58 -6.71
CA ASN A 44 -4.05 19.15 -8.11
C ASN A 44 -3.44 17.76 -8.35
N GLN A 45 -2.29 17.47 -7.76
CA GLN A 45 -1.66 16.16 -7.86
C GLN A 45 -2.52 15.07 -7.20
N ILE A 46 -3.08 15.33 -6.02
CA ILE A 46 -4.00 14.42 -5.33
C ILE A 46 -5.23 14.14 -6.20
N GLN A 47 -5.82 15.17 -6.81
CA GLN A 47 -6.97 15.00 -7.71
C GLN A 47 -6.64 14.10 -8.91
N ASN A 48 -5.48 14.31 -9.55
CA ASN A 48 -5.01 13.48 -10.65
C ASN A 48 -4.78 12.02 -10.23
N LEU A 49 -4.17 11.80 -9.06
CA LEU A 49 -3.96 10.46 -8.52
C LEU A 49 -5.28 9.76 -8.23
N ASN A 50 -6.26 10.46 -7.64
CA ASN A 50 -7.59 9.91 -7.39
C ASN A 50 -8.30 9.51 -8.69
N GLN A 51 -8.19 10.32 -9.75
CA GLN A 51 -8.76 9.97 -11.04
C GLN A 51 -8.07 8.73 -11.64
N ASN A 52 -6.75 8.61 -11.50
CA ASN A 52 -6.02 7.42 -11.94
C ASN A 52 -6.44 6.17 -11.16
N ILE A 53 -6.61 6.27 -9.84
CA ILE A 53 -7.10 5.18 -9.00
C ILE A 53 -8.47 4.71 -9.49
N PHE A 54 -9.40 5.64 -9.72
CA PHE A 54 -10.73 5.32 -10.23
C PHE A 54 -10.67 4.58 -11.57
N ASN A 55 -9.88 5.09 -12.52
CA ASN A 55 -9.72 4.46 -13.85
C ASN A 55 -9.14 3.04 -13.75
N LEU A 56 -8.14 2.84 -12.90
CA LEU A 56 -7.53 1.52 -12.68
C LEU A 56 -8.51 0.55 -12.01
N GLN A 57 -9.30 1.02 -11.04
CA GLN A 57 -10.35 0.22 -10.42
C GLN A 57 -11.40 -0.24 -11.44
N GLN A 58 -11.81 0.63 -12.37
CA GLN A 58 -12.71 0.24 -13.46
C GLN A 58 -12.09 -0.80 -14.39
N GLN A 59 -10.81 -0.66 -14.74
CA GLN A 59 -10.10 -1.66 -15.57
C GLN A 59 -9.96 -3.00 -14.86
N ILE A 60 -9.63 -3.01 -13.56
CA ILE A 60 -9.57 -4.23 -12.75
C ILE A 60 -10.93 -4.92 -12.73
N PHE A 61 -12.01 -4.17 -12.53
CA PHE A 61 -13.37 -4.72 -12.58
C PHE A 61 -13.66 -5.35 -13.95
N ILE A 62 -13.32 -4.67 -15.04
CA ILE A 62 -13.50 -5.20 -16.40
C ILE A 62 -12.65 -6.46 -16.59
N LEU A 63 -11.39 -6.49 -16.18
CA LEU A 63 -10.53 -7.66 -16.32
C LEU A 63 -10.99 -8.83 -15.43
N GLN A 64 -11.50 -8.58 -14.24
CA GLN A 64 -12.06 -9.62 -13.38
C GLN A 64 -13.35 -10.23 -13.96
N ASN A 65 -14.17 -9.43 -14.64
CA ASN A 65 -15.43 -9.89 -15.23
C ASN A 65 -15.30 -10.38 -16.68
N ASN A 66 -14.31 -9.88 -17.44
CA ASN A 66 -14.13 -10.11 -18.89
C ASN A 66 -12.73 -10.63 -19.27
N ALA A 67 -11.87 -11.06 -18.34
CA ALA A 67 -10.62 -11.70 -18.75
C ALA A 67 -10.93 -12.87 -19.71
N PRO A 68 -9.99 -13.25 -20.60
CA PRO A 68 -10.01 -14.54 -21.29
C PRO A 68 -9.84 -15.74 -20.32
N VAL A 69 -10.37 -15.63 -19.10
CA VAL A 69 -10.55 -16.63 -18.03
C VAL A 69 -11.88 -17.38 -18.23
N ASN A 70 -12.34 -17.47 -19.47
CA ASN A 70 -13.42 -18.39 -19.81
C ASN A 70 -12.87 -19.57 -20.61
N ILE A 71 -12.19 -19.38 -21.74
CA ILE A 71 -11.88 -20.54 -22.60
C ILE A 71 -10.73 -21.40 -22.05
N ALA A 72 -9.57 -20.82 -21.73
CA ALA A 72 -8.41 -21.60 -21.28
C ALA A 72 -8.63 -22.23 -19.89
N THR A 73 -9.24 -21.49 -18.97
CA THR A 73 -9.58 -21.99 -17.63
C THR A 73 -10.73 -22.98 -17.66
N ILE A 74 -11.77 -22.80 -18.50
CA ILE A 74 -12.80 -23.83 -18.68
C ILE A 74 -12.22 -25.05 -19.38
N GLN A 75 -11.35 -24.90 -20.38
CA GLN A 75 -10.66 -26.04 -21.00
C GLN A 75 -9.82 -26.80 -19.97
N LEU A 76 -9.04 -26.10 -19.13
CA LEU A 76 -8.28 -26.73 -18.05
C LEU A 76 -9.18 -27.37 -17.00
N ARG A 77 -10.31 -26.73 -16.65
CA ARG A 77 -11.31 -27.28 -15.73
C ARG A 77 -11.95 -28.55 -16.31
N HIS A 78 -12.31 -28.51 -17.59
CA HIS A 78 -12.92 -29.61 -18.32
C HIS A 78 -11.94 -30.79 -18.47
N ILE A 79 -10.67 -30.51 -18.78
CA ILE A 79 -9.59 -31.51 -18.77
C ILE A 79 -9.43 -32.12 -17.37
N ASN A 80 -9.48 -31.30 -16.31
CA ASN A 80 -9.38 -31.80 -14.94
C ASN A 80 -10.60 -32.66 -14.55
N GLU A 81 -11.81 -32.27 -14.96
CA GLU A 81 -13.03 -33.05 -14.77
C GLU A 81 -12.99 -34.40 -15.51
N LEU A 82 -12.49 -34.42 -16.75
CA LEU A 82 -12.26 -35.64 -17.53
C LEU A 82 -11.16 -36.51 -16.90
N ALA A 83 -10.06 -35.92 -16.45
CA ALA A 83 -8.99 -36.63 -15.74
C ALA A 83 -9.48 -37.23 -14.41
N ARG A 84 -10.47 -36.60 -13.76
CA ARG A 84 -11.09 -37.11 -12.53
C ARG A 84 -11.90 -38.39 -12.76
N SER A 85 -12.52 -38.55 -13.93
CA SER A 85 -13.25 -39.78 -14.28
C SER A 85 -12.34 -40.92 -14.71
N LEU A 86 -11.14 -40.60 -15.21
CA LEU A 86 -10.14 -41.57 -15.67
C LEU A 86 -9.49 -42.41 -14.55
N ALA A 87 -9.89 -42.19 -13.29
CA ALA A 87 -9.64 -43.06 -12.12
C ALA A 87 -8.35 -43.90 -12.19
N VAL A 88 -7.21 -43.25 -12.49
CA VAL A 88 -5.91 -43.88 -12.29
C VAL A 88 -5.80 -44.04 -10.79
N ALA A 89 -5.90 -45.26 -10.28
CA ALA A 89 -6.03 -45.54 -8.84
C ALA A 89 -4.93 -44.85 -7.98
N GLY A 90 -3.77 -44.59 -8.56
CA GLY A 90 -2.67 -43.84 -7.94
C GLY A 90 -2.90 -42.32 -7.81
N PHE A 91 -3.77 -41.69 -8.61
CA PHE A 91 -4.09 -40.26 -8.57
C PHE A 91 -5.30 -39.95 -7.67
N ASN A 92 -5.33 -40.58 -6.50
CA ASN A 92 -6.36 -40.36 -5.48
C ASN A 92 -6.18 -39.02 -4.74
N ALA A 93 -7.16 -38.62 -3.93
CA ALA A 93 -7.19 -37.31 -3.25
C ALA A 93 -5.96 -37.06 -2.36
N ALA A 94 -5.42 -38.11 -1.73
CA ALA A 94 -4.22 -38.02 -0.89
C ALA A 94 -2.97 -37.73 -1.72
N MET A 95 -2.80 -38.39 -2.86
CA MET A 95 -1.69 -38.09 -3.78
C MET A 95 -1.75 -36.64 -4.28
N ARG A 96 -2.94 -36.16 -4.66
CA ARG A 96 -3.12 -34.78 -5.12
C ARG A 96 -2.81 -33.76 -4.04
N ALA A 97 -3.29 -33.99 -2.81
CA ALA A 97 -2.95 -33.15 -1.66
C ALA A 97 -1.42 -33.12 -1.39
N ASN A 98 -0.75 -34.27 -1.47
CA ASN A 98 0.70 -34.35 -1.30
C ASN A 98 1.47 -33.60 -2.39
N VAL A 99 1.03 -33.67 -3.64
CA VAL A 99 1.60 -32.86 -4.72
C VAL A 99 1.44 -31.38 -4.42
N MET A 100 0.25 -30.92 -4.02
CA MET A 100 0.01 -29.52 -3.66
C MET A 100 0.90 -29.06 -2.50
N LYS A 101 1.05 -29.87 -1.44
CA LYS A 101 1.98 -29.60 -0.34
C LYS A 101 3.43 -29.43 -0.81
N ASN A 102 3.90 -30.34 -1.65
CA ASN A 102 5.28 -30.33 -2.16
C ASN A 102 5.56 -29.17 -3.13
N LYS A 103 4.52 -28.59 -3.72
CA LYS A 103 4.62 -27.41 -4.58
C LYS A 103 4.59 -26.09 -3.81
N MET A 104 4.35 -26.13 -2.49
CA MET A 104 4.45 -24.92 -1.68
C MET A 104 5.89 -24.46 -1.57
N THR A 105 6.08 -23.14 -1.62
CA THR A 105 7.39 -22.50 -1.52
C THR A 105 7.30 -21.24 -0.65
N GLY A 106 8.45 -20.75 -0.19
CA GLY A 106 8.55 -19.48 0.52
C GLY A 106 7.83 -19.47 1.87
N ARG A 107 6.93 -18.49 2.09
CA ARG A 107 6.28 -18.24 3.39
C ARG A 107 5.16 -19.22 3.75
N PHE A 108 4.82 -20.12 2.84
CA PHE A 108 3.76 -21.11 3.02
C PHE A 108 4.30 -22.51 3.34
N ILE A 109 5.57 -22.63 3.74
CA ILE A 109 6.17 -23.87 4.26
C ILE A 109 6.67 -23.67 5.71
N PRO A 110 6.62 -24.71 6.56
CA PRO A 110 6.09 -26.04 6.27
C PRO A 110 4.55 -26.06 6.21
N VAL A 111 3.99 -26.91 5.34
CA VAL A 111 2.56 -27.24 5.38
C VAL A 111 2.33 -28.22 6.53
N PRO A 112 1.46 -27.92 7.50
CA PRO A 112 1.22 -28.81 8.63
C PRO A 112 0.50 -30.10 8.18
N ALA A 113 0.57 -31.13 9.03
CA ALA A 113 -0.15 -32.39 8.78
C ALA A 113 -1.67 -32.21 8.93
N ASN A 114 -2.09 -31.34 9.85
CA ASN A 114 -3.47 -31.10 10.22
C ASN A 114 -3.83 -29.61 10.03
N ASN A 115 -5.08 -29.34 9.67
CA ASN A 115 -5.57 -27.99 9.42
C ASN A 115 -6.03 -27.32 10.72
N PRO A 116 -5.29 -26.34 11.26
CA PRO A 116 -5.71 -25.60 12.46
C PRO A 116 -6.97 -24.76 12.24
N TYR A 117 -7.37 -24.48 11.00
CA TYR A 117 -8.53 -23.66 10.67
C TYR A 117 -9.83 -24.47 10.48
N ASN A 118 -9.78 -25.80 10.65
CA ASN A 118 -10.94 -26.68 10.45
C ASN A 118 -10.85 -27.95 11.31
N GLU A 119 -11.19 -27.81 12.59
CA GLU A 119 -11.27 -28.93 13.55
C GLU A 119 -10.02 -29.82 13.63
N ASN A 120 -8.86 -29.29 13.26
CA ASN A 120 -7.61 -30.04 13.17
C ASN A 120 -7.69 -31.26 12.22
N SER A 121 -8.51 -31.17 11.18
CA SER A 121 -8.70 -32.21 10.16
C SER A 121 -7.39 -32.51 9.43
N ALA A 122 -7.15 -33.78 9.09
CA ALA A 122 -5.95 -34.17 8.36
C ALA A 122 -5.96 -33.58 6.94
N ILE A 123 -4.85 -32.94 6.52
CA ILE A 123 -4.74 -32.33 5.19
C ILE A 123 -4.40 -33.42 4.16
N ASN A 124 -5.30 -34.36 3.94
CA ASN A 124 -5.14 -35.50 3.02
C ASN A 124 -6.05 -35.41 1.79
N THR A 125 -6.75 -34.30 1.61
CA THR A 125 -7.56 -34.01 0.42
C THR A 125 -7.24 -32.61 -0.11
N GLU A 126 -7.51 -32.38 -1.40
CA GLU A 126 -7.34 -31.06 -2.02
C GLU A 126 -8.21 -30.00 -1.35
N ALA A 127 -9.45 -30.35 -1.02
CA ALA A 127 -10.39 -29.43 -0.37
C ALA A 127 -9.83 -28.94 0.97
N GLU A 128 -9.29 -29.85 1.78
CA GLU A 128 -8.73 -29.50 3.08
C GLU A 128 -7.44 -28.68 2.95
N PHE A 129 -6.60 -29.01 1.96
CA PHE A 129 -5.41 -28.23 1.65
C PHE A 129 -5.75 -26.79 1.24
N LEU A 130 -6.75 -26.60 0.38
CA LEU A 130 -7.19 -25.28 -0.06
C LEU A 130 -7.81 -24.47 1.09
N ASN A 131 -8.56 -25.12 1.98
CA ASN A 131 -9.10 -24.48 3.19
C ASN A 131 -7.95 -23.95 4.07
N TRP A 132 -6.95 -24.79 4.34
CA TRP A 132 -5.76 -24.38 5.09
C TRP A 132 -5.02 -23.22 4.41
N LEU A 133 -4.80 -23.29 3.09
CA LEU A 133 -4.08 -22.25 2.35
C LEU A 133 -4.80 -20.90 2.43
N GLN A 134 -6.13 -20.89 2.35
CA GLN A 134 -6.94 -19.68 2.54
C GLN A 134 -6.84 -19.11 3.95
N GLY A 135 -6.87 -19.97 4.98
CA GLY A 135 -6.62 -19.56 6.37
C GLY A 135 -5.23 -18.94 6.53
N LYS A 136 -4.20 -19.62 6.04
CA LYS A 136 -2.81 -19.17 6.11
C LYS A 136 -2.58 -17.85 5.36
N TYR A 137 -3.21 -17.68 4.20
CA TYR A 137 -3.15 -16.44 3.43
C TYR A 137 -3.77 -15.26 4.20
N ARG A 138 -4.91 -15.49 4.86
CA ARG A 138 -5.55 -14.46 5.71
C ARG A 138 -4.60 -14.01 6.81
N ASP A 139 -3.94 -14.93 7.50
CA ASP A 139 -3.02 -14.59 8.59
C ASP A 139 -1.78 -13.84 8.07
N LEU A 140 -1.16 -14.33 7.00
CA LEU A 140 0.10 -13.79 6.50
C LEU A 140 -0.04 -12.48 5.74
N MET A 141 -1.13 -12.29 4.98
CA MET A 141 -1.29 -11.14 4.08
C MET A 141 -2.36 -10.17 4.57
N ILE A 142 -3.52 -10.65 5.01
CA ILE A 142 -4.60 -9.77 5.46
C ILE A 142 -4.31 -9.28 6.89
N GLY A 143 -3.84 -10.16 7.77
CA GLY A 143 -3.49 -9.81 9.16
C GLY A 143 -2.38 -8.78 9.24
N SER A 144 -1.30 -8.96 8.48
CA SER A 144 -0.17 -8.03 8.43
C SER A 144 -0.54 -6.68 7.82
N ASN A 145 -1.26 -6.63 6.70
CA ASN A 145 -1.73 -5.38 6.11
C ASN A 145 -2.71 -4.64 7.03
N ARG A 146 -3.62 -5.35 7.69
CA ARG A 146 -4.56 -4.75 8.65
C ARG A 146 -3.85 -4.24 9.90
N ALA A 147 -2.85 -4.97 10.40
CA ALA A 147 -2.03 -4.54 11.53
C ALA A 147 -1.19 -3.30 11.18
N ALA A 148 -0.57 -3.28 10.00
CA ALA A 148 0.17 -2.12 9.50
C ALA A 148 -0.72 -0.89 9.34
N LEU A 149 -1.91 -1.04 8.74
CA LEU A 149 -2.89 0.03 8.64
C LEU A 149 -3.34 0.53 10.01
N LYS A 150 -3.60 -0.37 10.96
CA LYS A 150 -3.97 0.00 12.34
C LYS A 150 -2.82 0.73 13.07
N ALA A 151 -1.57 0.35 12.82
CA ALA A 151 -0.40 1.04 13.36
C ALA A 151 -0.30 2.46 12.79
N LEU A 152 -0.38 2.61 11.47
CA LEU A 152 -0.40 3.91 10.78
C LEU A 152 -1.56 4.81 11.26
N MET A 153 -2.74 4.23 11.48
CA MET A 153 -3.91 4.98 11.97
C MET A 153 -3.77 5.48 13.42
N ASN A 154 -2.94 4.82 14.23
CA ASN A 154 -2.71 5.17 15.64
C ASN A 154 -1.38 5.89 15.85
N GLU A 155 -0.57 6.04 14.79
CA GLU A 155 0.68 6.76 14.82
C GLU A 155 0.42 8.24 15.08
N LYS A 156 1.14 8.80 16.05
CA LYS A 156 1.07 10.22 16.39
C LYS A 156 2.42 10.83 16.12
N PHE A 157 2.45 11.80 15.21
CA PHE A 157 3.61 12.64 15.01
C PHE A 157 3.84 13.50 16.25
N THR A 158 5.06 13.48 16.74
CA THR A 158 5.54 14.29 17.85
C THR A 158 6.49 15.38 17.35
N GLU A 159 6.70 16.42 18.14
CA GLU A 159 7.56 17.56 17.75
C GLU A 159 9.04 17.19 17.50
N ILE A 160 9.45 15.98 17.87
CA ILE A 160 10.81 15.44 17.68
C ILE A 160 10.95 14.62 16.39
N ASP A 161 9.87 14.34 15.66
CA ASP A 161 9.94 13.59 14.41
C ASP A 161 10.51 14.49 13.29
N THR A 162 11.70 14.15 12.80
CA THR A 162 12.37 14.83 11.69
C THR A 162 12.30 14.01 10.40
N PRO A 163 12.19 14.65 9.21
CA PRO A 163 11.98 13.97 7.93
C PRO A 163 13.13 13.07 7.44
N ASP A 164 14.25 12.99 8.18
CA ASP A 164 15.46 12.20 7.84
C ASP A 164 15.60 10.88 8.62
N THR A 165 14.59 10.47 9.38
CA THR A 165 14.52 9.16 10.07
C THR A 165 13.13 8.56 9.93
#